data_AF-A0A0N9HR57-F1
#
_entry.id   AF-A0A0N9HR57-F1
#
_cell.length_a   1.000
_cell.length_b   1.000
_cell.length_c   1.000
_cell.angle_alpha   90.00
_cell.angle_beta   90.00
_cell.angle_gamma   90.00
#
_symmetry.space_group_name_H-M   'P 1'
#
loop_
_entity.id
_entity.type
_entity.pdbx_description
1 polymer ?
#
loop_
_entity_poly.entity_id
_entity_poly.type
_entity_poly.pdbx_seq_one_letter_code
_entity_poly.pdbx_strand_id
1 'polypeptide(L)'
;MSKRAFGYAVTALLLVAGLIAAFMTMQAPPARQPAPPKPVRVYWADSTELDMADPAANLVWQQAKRELAGFGVGDKELANGYAVDLTIDPETQAKARRILDETLAGQPENLRTALVAVDPKTGRVVAYSGYSTRKPDVDFAASWQNTGGAFLPFVLVGLLKHKDRPLANHVYDGTSGRRFGSVLITNPPGPDCGRLCPVATAMKDDVYTVFADIAFNELGSQAVVNAAVASGMPDRIGDAGERLDGQLELGIALGGGKYVARPLDMAGAYATFAAGGVKHIPHLVAKVRNPENNTTVYDDAASAPPRPAYDTDDKKNFRTARTVTETLLPAGPPCAGNRPCAGKPGTHTCAKTEKTGTGDACATWMVGYTPQISTAVWVGSADSSALKDSAGNPLTGKGMAGKAWQVFMDDYLTGKPVEQFPPLS
;
A
#
# COMPACT_ATOMS: atom_id res chain seq x y z
N MET A 1 32.16 6.62 107.88
CA MET A 1 33.30 6.57 106.93
C MET A 1 32.78 6.12 105.56
N SER A 2 33.08 6.92 104.52
CA SER A 2 33.21 6.59 103.07
C SER A 2 32.28 5.54 102.43
N LYS A 3 31.34 5.94 101.55
CA LYS A 3 31.47 6.00 100.06
C LYS A 3 32.06 4.74 99.39
N ARG A 4 31.27 4.08 98.52
CA ARG A 4 31.49 3.92 97.05
C ARG A 4 30.65 2.77 96.46
N ALA A 5 30.30 2.93 95.18
CA ALA A 5 29.82 1.93 94.22
C ALA A 5 28.30 1.89 93.95
N PHE A 6 27.80 2.87 93.19
CA PHE A 6 26.79 2.61 92.15
C PHE A 6 26.80 3.79 91.17
N GLY A 7 27.57 3.71 90.10
CA GLY A 7 27.78 4.86 89.21
C GLY A 7 28.51 4.52 87.93
N TYR A 8 28.11 3.44 87.24
CA TYR A 8 28.63 3.11 85.90
C TYR A 8 27.62 2.38 85.00
N ALA A 9 26.31 2.54 85.21
CA ALA A 9 25.30 1.87 84.38
C ALA A 9 24.36 2.80 83.59
N VAL A 10 24.43 4.13 83.77
CA VAL A 10 23.42 5.05 83.18
C VAL A 10 23.92 5.84 81.96
N THR A 11 25.22 5.86 81.67
CA THR A 11 25.76 6.75 80.62
C THR A 11 25.93 6.10 79.24
N ALA A 12 25.75 4.78 79.10
CA ALA A 12 25.93 4.09 77.82
C ALA A 12 24.65 3.93 76.98
N LEU A 13 23.46 4.10 77.56
CA LEU A 13 22.20 3.89 76.84
C LEU A 13 21.66 5.13 76.09
N LEU A 14 22.13 6.34 76.42
CA LEU A 14 21.59 7.58 75.84
C LEU A 14 22.31 8.05 74.57
N LEU A 15 23.53 7.57 74.30
CA LEU A 15 24.28 7.94 73.09
C LEU A 15 23.93 7.10 71.85
N VAL A 16 23.39 5.89 72.03
CA VAL A 16 22.94 5.05 70.90
C VAL A 16 21.54 5.45 70.42
N ALA A 17 20.69 6.00 71.29
CA ALA A 17 19.36 6.49 70.90
C ALA A 17 19.42 7.81 70.09
N GLY A 18 20.42 8.67 70.34
CA GLY A 18 20.60 9.94 69.61
C GLY A 18 21.16 9.77 68.19
N LEU A 19 21.94 8.71 67.93
CA LEU A 19 22.54 8.45 66.62
C LEU A 19 21.61 7.67 65.65
N ILE A 20 20.59 6.98 66.17
CA ILE A 20 19.56 6.34 65.33
C ILE A 20 18.48 7.35 64.91
N ALA A 21 18.24 8.40 65.71
CA ALA A 21 17.26 9.45 65.37
C ALA A 21 17.74 10.43 64.28
N ALA A 22 19.05 10.48 63.98
CA ALA A 22 19.60 11.34 62.92
C ALA A 22 19.68 10.64 61.54
N PHE A 23 19.33 9.35 61.44
CA PHE A 23 19.37 8.59 60.19
C PHE A 23 17.99 8.31 59.56
N MET A 24 16.91 8.83 60.16
CA MET A 24 15.55 8.71 59.64
C MET A 24 14.94 10.10 59.44
N THR A 25 15.29 10.73 58.33
CA THR A 25 14.44 11.68 57.54
C THR A 25 15.19 12.22 56.32
N MET A 26 16.04 11.41 55.67
CA MET A 26 16.22 11.61 54.22
C MET A 26 15.02 10.93 53.55
N GLN A 27 13.91 11.67 53.44
CA GLN A 27 12.88 11.31 52.47
C GLN A 27 13.61 11.13 51.14
N ALA A 28 13.50 9.93 50.55
CA ALA A 28 13.93 9.74 49.17
C ALA A 28 13.35 10.91 48.36
N PRO A 29 14.15 11.60 47.52
CA PRO A 29 13.62 12.70 46.74
C PRO A 29 12.36 12.19 46.03
N PRO A 30 11.25 12.96 46.04
CA PRO A 30 10.02 12.53 45.40
C PRO A 30 10.38 12.08 43.99
N ALA A 31 9.93 10.87 43.62
CA ALA A 31 10.16 10.35 42.29
C ALA A 31 9.81 11.46 41.30
N ARG A 32 10.80 11.91 40.52
CA ARG A 32 10.58 12.98 39.53
C ARG A 32 9.37 12.56 38.72
N GLN A 33 8.30 13.35 38.79
CA GLN A 33 7.17 13.16 37.89
C GLN A 33 7.74 13.15 36.47
N PRO A 34 7.37 12.16 35.64
CA PRO A 34 7.83 12.14 34.25
C PRO A 34 7.45 13.48 33.63
N ALA A 35 8.39 14.09 32.91
CA ALA A 35 8.12 15.31 32.18
C ALA A 35 6.89 15.09 31.28
N PRO A 36 6.01 16.10 31.15
CA PRO A 36 4.87 15.97 30.25
C PRO A 36 5.36 15.61 28.84
N PRO A 37 4.65 14.74 28.11
CA PRO A 37 5.03 14.37 26.75
C PRO A 37 5.15 15.62 25.90
N LYS A 38 6.23 15.70 25.12
CA LYS A 38 6.41 16.78 24.15
C LYS A 38 5.52 16.47 22.94
N PRO A 39 4.92 17.49 22.30
CA PRO A 39 4.17 17.28 21.07
C PRO A 39 5.10 16.73 19.98
N VAL A 40 4.65 15.68 19.30
CA VAL A 40 5.30 15.18 18.08
C VAL A 40 5.16 16.22 17.00
N ARG A 41 6.26 16.52 16.28
CA ARG A 41 6.24 17.41 15.12
C ARG A 41 6.43 16.60 13.87
N VAL A 42 5.49 16.71 12.95
CA VAL A 42 5.49 15.97 11.69
C VAL A 42 5.54 16.97 10.55
N TYR A 43 6.36 16.71 9.53
CA TYR A 43 6.56 17.62 8.42
C TYR A 43 6.29 16.93 7.08
N TRP A 44 5.75 17.68 6.14
CA TRP A 44 5.69 17.29 4.73
C TRP A 44 7.08 17.28 4.10
N ALA A 45 7.19 16.79 2.86
CA ALA A 45 8.47 16.71 2.15
C ALA A 45 9.11 18.09 1.89
N ASP A 46 8.33 19.17 1.86
CA ASP A 46 8.80 20.55 1.72
C ASP A 46 9.17 21.21 3.06
N SER A 47 9.19 20.43 4.16
CA SER A 47 9.46 20.88 5.53
C SER A 47 8.38 21.77 6.16
N THR A 48 7.21 21.94 5.53
CA THR A 48 6.06 22.55 6.21
C THR A 48 5.45 21.59 7.22
N GLU A 49 4.96 22.12 8.35
CA GLU A 49 4.42 21.29 9.44
C GLU A 49 3.04 20.74 9.08
N LEU A 50 2.83 19.45 9.37
CA LEU A 50 1.60 18.72 9.16
C LEU A 50 0.53 19.20 10.16
N ASP A 51 -0.60 19.71 9.65
CA ASP A 51 -1.75 20.00 10.50
C ASP A 51 -2.51 18.72 10.85
N MET A 52 -2.22 18.14 12.02
CA MET A 52 -2.91 16.94 12.51
C MET A 52 -4.38 17.19 12.89
N ALA A 53 -4.86 18.44 12.91
CA ALA A 53 -6.29 18.72 13.08
C ALA A 53 -7.10 18.50 11.77
N ASP A 54 -6.46 18.57 10.60
CA ASP A 54 -7.06 18.12 9.33
C ASP A 54 -7.20 16.59 9.37
N PRO A 55 -8.43 16.03 9.31
CA PRO A 55 -8.64 14.59 9.34
C PRO A 55 -7.89 13.83 8.23
N ALA A 56 -7.73 14.43 7.05
CA ALA A 56 -7.04 13.79 5.94
C ALA A 56 -5.53 13.71 6.21
N ALA A 57 -4.93 14.79 6.72
CA ALA A 57 -3.54 14.84 7.16
C ALA A 57 -3.29 13.87 8.34
N ASN A 58 -4.23 13.77 9.28
CA ASN A 58 -4.13 12.83 10.38
C ASN A 58 -4.10 11.37 9.90
N LEU A 59 -4.85 10.98 8.86
CA LEU A 59 -4.76 9.62 8.30
C LEU A 59 -3.38 9.30 7.74
N VAL A 60 -2.73 10.26 7.06
CA VAL A 60 -1.34 10.13 6.62
C VAL A 60 -0.43 9.88 7.82
N TRP A 61 -0.59 10.66 8.90
CA TRP A 61 0.16 10.47 10.13
C TRP A 61 -0.09 9.10 10.78
N GLN A 62 -1.34 8.64 10.87
CA GLN A 62 -1.65 7.32 11.42
C GLN A 62 -0.97 6.20 10.61
N GLN A 63 -0.90 6.34 9.28
CA GLN A 63 -0.18 5.39 8.45
C GLN A 63 1.34 5.45 8.67
N ALA A 64 1.93 6.65 8.74
CA ALA A 64 3.35 6.82 9.07
C ALA A 64 3.69 6.26 10.46
N LYS A 65 2.81 6.44 11.45
CA LYS A 65 2.97 5.88 12.79
C LYS A 65 2.98 4.35 12.79
N ARG A 66 2.15 3.71 11.97
CA ARG A 66 2.17 2.25 11.77
C ARG A 66 3.49 1.78 11.18
N GLU A 67 4.06 2.53 10.25
CA GLU A 67 5.37 2.27 9.66
C GLU A 67 6.52 2.41 10.68
N LEU A 68 6.52 3.50 11.45
CA LEU A 68 7.50 3.75 12.52
C LEU A 68 7.57 2.61 13.55
N ALA A 69 6.41 2.08 13.93
CA ALA A 69 6.34 0.94 14.84
C ALA A 69 7.08 -0.29 14.30
N GLY A 70 7.11 -0.49 12.97
CA GLY A 70 7.87 -1.55 12.31
C GLY A 70 9.40 -1.38 12.42
N PHE A 71 9.88 -0.15 12.60
CA PHE A 71 11.31 0.16 12.79
C PHE A 71 11.70 0.31 14.28
N GLY A 72 10.80 0.01 15.21
CA GLY A 72 11.05 0.13 16.64
C GLY A 72 11.02 1.57 17.17
N VAL A 73 10.52 2.53 16.39
CA VAL A 73 10.23 3.90 16.84
C VAL A 73 8.78 3.93 17.33
N GLY A 74 8.59 3.91 18.65
CA GLY A 74 7.28 3.77 19.28
C GLY A 74 6.78 5.05 19.95
N ASP A 75 5.68 4.91 20.70
CA ASP A 75 5.04 6.02 21.41
C ASP A 75 5.98 6.71 22.41
N LYS A 76 6.98 6.01 22.94
CA LYS A 76 7.96 6.57 23.87
C LYS A 76 8.88 7.57 23.18
N GLU A 77 9.44 7.22 22.04
CA GLU A 77 10.29 8.10 21.23
C GLU A 77 9.51 9.32 20.76
N LEU A 78 8.28 9.09 20.29
CA LEU A 78 7.35 10.14 19.89
C LEU A 78 7.01 11.08 21.06
N ALA A 79 6.73 10.55 22.25
CA ALA A 79 6.48 11.34 23.46
C ALA A 79 7.70 12.16 23.93
N ASN A 80 8.91 11.80 23.51
CA ASN A 80 10.13 12.58 23.74
C ASN A 80 10.32 13.74 22.75
N GLY A 81 9.36 13.95 21.84
CA GLY A 81 9.29 15.08 20.92
C GLY A 81 10.02 14.86 19.60
N TYR A 82 10.23 13.60 19.19
CA TYR A 82 10.90 13.30 17.93
C TYR A 82 10.20 13.99 16.75
N ALA A 83 11.00 14.53 15.84
CA ALA A 83 10.54 15.14 14.60
C ALA A 83 10.51 14.08 13.50
N VAL A 84 9.42 14.01 12.74
CA VAL A 84 9.23 13.05 11.65
C VAL A 84 9.05 13.81 10.35
N ASP A 85 9.94 13.60 9.40
CA ASP A 85 9.84 14.17 8.06
C ASP A 85 9.22 13.09 7.15
N LEU A 86 8.10 13.42 6.49
CA LEU A 86 7.38 12.52 5.60
C LEU A 86 7.87 12.65 4.15
N THR A 87 7.58 11.64 3.34
CA THR A 87 7.86 11.62 1.89
C THR A 87 6.77 12.30 1.06
N ILE A 88 5.65 12.68 1.70
CA ILE A 88 4.46 13.20 1.03
C ILE A 88 4.71 14.63 0.54
N ASP A 89 4.55 14.83 -0.77
CA ASP A 89 4.63 16.14 -1.41
C ASP A 89 3.28 16.86 -1.24
N PRO A 90 3.23 18.01 -0.55
CA PRO A 90 1.96 18.64 -0.19
C PRO A 90 1.18 19.15 -1.41
N GLU A 91 1.85 19.56 -2.48
CA GLU A 91 1.19 19.94 -3.73
C GLU A 91 0.55 18.73 -4.43
N THR A 92 1.28 17.62 -4.57
CA THR A 92 0.77 16.38 -5.15
C THR A 92 -0.36 15.79 -4.30
N GLN A 93 -0.24 15.88 -2.97
CA GLN A 93 -1.30 15.48 -2.03
C GLN A 93 -2.57 16.33 -2.21
N ALA A 94 -2.43 17.65 -2.37
CA ALA A 94 -3.57 18.54 -2.62
C ALA A 94 -4.24 18.22 -3.96
N LYS A 95 -3.45 17.97 -5.02
CA LYS A 95 -3.96 17.53 -6.32
C LYS A 95 -4.75 16.23 -6.23
N ALA A 96 -4.20 15.22 -5.54
CA ALA A 96 -4.88 13.94 -5.31
C ALA A 96 -6.25 14.13 -4.66
N ARG A 97 -6.32 14.89 -3.54
CA ARG A 97 -7.58 15.17 -2.83
C ARG A 97 -8.60 15.86 -3.74
N ARG A 98 -8.20 16.93 -4.41
CA ARG A 98 -9.06 17.68 -5.34
C ARG A 98 -9.65 16.78 -6.41
N ILE A 99 -8.83 15.95 -7.07
CA ILE A 99 -9.28 15.07 -8.15
C ILE A 99 -10.28 14.03 -7.64
N LEU A 100 -10.06 13.49 -6.44
CA LEU A 100 -10.99 12.54 -5.82
C LEU A 100 -12.32 13.20 -5.46
N ASP A 101 -12.30 14.43 -4.93
CA ASP A 101 -13.50 15.21 -4.61
C ASP A 101 -14.30 15.55 -5.88
N GLU A 102 -13.62 16.03 -6.93
CA GLU A 102 -14.21 16.31 -8.24
C GLU A 102 -14.81 15.04 -8.88
N THR A 103 -14.15 13.88 -8.70
CA THR A 103 -14.66 12.59 -9.17
C THR A 103 -15.96 12.19 -8.48
N LEU A 104 -16.13 12.52 -7.19
CA LEU A 104 -17.32 12.20 -6.40
C LEU A 104 -18.44 13.25 -6.52
N ALA A 105 -18.16 14.43 -7.05
CA ALA A 105 -19.13 15.50 -7.18
C ALA A 105 -20.35 15.06 -8.02
N GLY A 106 -21.55 15.18 -7.43
CA GLY A 106 -22.80 14.77 -8.06
C GLY A 106 -23.01 13.25 -8.19
N GLN A 107 -22.10 12.43 -7.67
CA GLN A 107 -22.22 10.97 -7.67
C GLN A 107 -22.96 10.45 -6.42
N PRO A 108 -23.52 9.23 -6.46
CA PRO A 108 -24.22 8.64 -5.33
C PRO A 108 -23.44 8.67 -4.01
N GLU A 109 -24.14 8.92 -2.91
CA GLU A 109 -23.55 9.14 -1.58
C GLU A 109 -22.86 7.91 -0.98
N ASN A 110 -23.09 6.70 -1.51
CA ASN A 110 -22.38 5.50 -1.08
C ASN A 110 -20.96 5.39 -1.65
N LEU A 111 -20.64 6.11 -2.73
CA LEU A 111 -19.33 6.03 -3.37
C LEU A 111 -18.22 6.64 -2.51
N ARG A 112 -17.08 5.97 -2.48
CA ARG A 112 -15.83 6.30 -1.78
C ARG A 112 -14.68 6.14 -2.76
N THR A 113 -13.60 6.87 -2.54
CA THR A 113 -12.41 6.83 -3.39
C THR A 113 -11.14 6.78 -2.55
N ALA A 114 -10.06 6.30 -3.17
CA ALA A 114 -8.72 6.40 -2.63
C ALA A 114 -7.69 6.51 -3.76
N LEU A 115 -6.59 7.18 -3.49
CA LEU A 115 -5.45 7.34 -4.40
C LEU A 115 -4.15 7.25 -3.62
N VAL A 116 -3.22 6.42 -4.09
CA VAL A 116 -1.83 6.40 -3.61
C VAL A 116 -0.88 6.50 -4.79
N ALA A 117 0.13 7.35 -4.67
CA ALA A 117 1.17 7.55 -5.67
C ALA A 117 2.57 7.33 -5.07
N VAL A 118 3.38 6.51 -5.75
CA VAL A 118 4.71 6.07 -5.32
C VAL A 118 5.73 6.42 -6.39
N ASP A 119 6.86 6.99 -5.98
CA ASP A 119 8.04 7.14 -6.82
C ASP A 119 8.73 5.77 -7.02
N PRO A 120 8.79 5.23 -8.26
CA PRO A 120 9.42 3.94 -8.53
C PRO A 120 10.90 3.86 -8.18
N LYS A 121 11.62 4.99 -8.21
CA LYS A 121 13.08 5.04 -8.05
C LYS A 121 13.51 4.98 -6.58
N THR A 122 12.58 5.22 -5.66
CA THR A 122 12.89 5.36 -4.24
C THR A 122 11.93 4.56 -3.35
N GLY A 123 10.70 4.29 -3.81
CA GLY A 123 9.63 3.75 -2.97
C GLY A 123 8.96 4.82 -2.11
N ARG A 124 9.32 6.10 -2.26
CA ARG A 124 8.67 7.17 -1.50
C ARG A 124 7.22 7.32 -1.93
N VAL A 125 6.31 7.29 -0.97
CA VAL A 125 4.91 7.64 -1.20
C VAL A 125 4.83 9.17 -1.29
N VAL A 126 4.51 9.69 -2.47
CA VAL A 126 4.45 11.15 -2.70
C VAL A 126 3.03 11.71 -2.55
N ALA A 127 2.01 10.87 -2.64
CA ALA A 127 0.63 11.19 -2.24
C ALA A 127 -0.09 9.97 -1.68
N TYR A 128 -0.90 10.20 -0.65
CA TYR A 128 -1.67 9.21 0.09
C TYR A 128 -3.03 9.81 0.47
N SER A 129 -4.07 9.51 -0.30
CA SER A 129 -5.41 10.04 -0.11
C SER A 129 -6.40 8.91 0.07
N GLY A 130 -6.80 8.66 1.33
CA GLY A 130 -7.82 7.68 1.70
C GLY A 130 -9.00 8.28 2.48
N TYR A 131 -8.96 9.59 2.73
CA TYR A 131 -9.99 10.28 3.48
C TYR A 131 -11.25 10.51 2.63
N SER A 132 -12.41 10.38 3.25
CA SER A 132 -13.69 10.72 2.64
C SER A 132 -14.56 11.44 3.67
N THR A 133 -15.04 12.64 3.33
CA THR A 133 -16.00 13.40 4.15
C THR A 133 -17.30 12.62 4.41
N ARG A 134 -17.69 11.75 3.49
CA ARG A 134 -18.87 10.87 3.60
C ARG A 134 -18.69 9.68 4.57
N LYS A 135 -17.46 9.39 5.04
CA LYS A 135 -17.12 8.32 6.00
C LYS A 135 -15.73 8.61 6.62
N PRO A 136 -15.64 9.62 7.49
CA PRO A 136 -14.36 10.20 7.92
C PRO A 136 -13.55 9.31 8.87
N ASP A 137 -14.16 8.25 9.41
CA ASP A 137 -13.55 7.30 10.35
C ASP A 137 -12.80 6.15 9.66
N VAL A 138 -12.81 6.08 8.33
CA VAL A 138 -12.20 5.01 7.55
C VAL A 138 -11.09 5.57 6.65
N ASP A 139 -9.94 4.90 6.65
CA ASP A 139 -8.86 5.14 5.70
C ASP A 139 -8.99 4.18 4.51
N PHE A 140 -9.52 4.66 3.39
CA PHE A 140 -9.70 3.85 2.19
C PHE A 140 -8.37 3.53 1.46
N ALA A 141 -7.31 4.31 1.70
CA ALA A 141 -5.98 4.03 1.13
C ALA A 141 -5.26 2.89 1.86
N ALA A 142 -5.66 2.60 3.11
CA ALA A 142 -5.24 1.44 3.89
C ALA A 142 -6.29 0.30 3.94
N SER A 143 -7.44 0.45 3.29
CA SER A 143 -8.51 -0.55 3.36
C SER A 143 -8.26 -1.73 2.44
N TRP A 144 -8.50 -2.94 2.93
CA TRP A 144 -8.38 -4.18 2.17
C TRP A 144 -9.56 -4.37 1.23
N GLN A 145 -9.27 -4.50 -0.06
CA GLN A 145 -10.28 -4.52 -1.12
C GLN A 145 -9.90 -5.55 -2.19
N ASN A 146 -10.89 -6.27 -2.74
CA ASN A 146 -10.65 -7.13 -3.90
C ASN A 146 -10.31 -6.27 -5.13
N THR A 147 -9.31 -6.69 -5.88
CA THR A 147 -8.67 -5.90 -6.95
C THR A 147 -9.20 -6.23 -8.34
N GLY A 148 -9.84 -7.38 -8.50
CA GLY A 148 -10.27 -7.86 -9.82
C GLY A 148 -9.10 -7.97 -10.79
N GLY A 149 -9.36 -7.63 -12.05
CA GLY A 149 -8.38 -7.62 -13.14
C GLY A 149 -7.06 -6.88 -12.87
N ALA A 150 -6.99 -5.96 -11.90
CA ALA A 150 -5.74 -5.29 -11.53
C ALA A 150 -4.70 -6.26 -10.90
N PHE A 151 -5.10 -7.48 -10.52
CA PHE A 151 -4.19 -8.49 -9.97
C PHE A 151 -3.52 -9.38 -11.02
N LEU A 152 -4.08 -9.46 -12.24
CA LEU A 152 -3.61 -10.36 -13.31
C LEU A 152 -2.11 -10.24 -13.62
N PRO A 153 -1.47 -9.06 -13.56
CA PRO A 153 -0.03 -8.95 -13.79
C PRO A 153 0.82 -9.83 -12.89
N PHE A 154 0.40 -10.11 -11.66
CA PHE A 154 1.14 -10.98 -10.74
C PHE A 154 1.08 -12.46 -11.17
N VAL A 155 0.00 -12.88 -11.82
CA VAL A 155 -0.09 -14.22 -12.43
C VAL A 155 0.90 -14.33 -13.58
N LEU A 156 1.00 -13.29 -14.43
CA LEU A 156 1.98 -13.23 -15.51
C LEU A 156 3.42 -13.27 -14.98
N VAL A 157 3.73 -12.54 -13.90
CA VAL A 157 5.04 -12.62 -13.24
C VAL A 157 5.33 -14.07 -12.81
N GLY A 158 4.36 -14.75 -12.19
CA GLY A 158 4.48 -16.16 -11.81
C GLY A 158 4.80 -17.06 -13.02
N LEU A 159 4.10 -16.85 -14.13
CA LEU A 159 4.30 -17.60 -15.38
C LEU A 159 5.71 -17.40 -15.96
N LEU A 160 6.16 -16.15 -16.06
CA LEU A 160 7.47 -15.80 -16.60
C LEU A 160 8.60 -16.39 -15.74
N LYS A 161 8.46 -16.33 -14.41
CA LYS A 161 9.43 -16.91 -13.47
C LYS A 161 9.45 -18.43 -13.49
N HIS A 162 8.33 -19.09 -13.79
CA HIS A 162 8.25 -20.55 -13.75
C HIS A 162 8.87 -21.23 -14.98
N LYS A 163 8.83 -20.58 -16.16
CA LYS A 163 9.22 -21.24 -17.42
C LYS A 163 10.44 -20.63 -18.13
N ASP A 164 11.01 -19.52 -17.66
CA ASP A 164 12.12 -18.78 -18.30
C ASP A 164 11.94 -18.64 -19.84
N ARG A 165 10.72 -18.33 -20.28
CA ARG A 165 10.32 -18.25 -21.70
C ARG A 165 9.49 -16.98 -21.98
N PRO A 166 9.52 -16.44 -23.20
CA PRO A 166 8.69 -15.31 -23.60
C PRO A 166 7.23 -15.75 -23.76
N LEU A 167 6.49 -15.81 -22.66
CA LEU A 167 5.13 -16.36 -22.60
C LEU A 167 4.01 -15.31 -22.77
N ALA A 168 4.35 -14.03 -22.96
CA ALA A 168 3.37 -12.99 -23.24
C ALA A 168 2.55 -13.27 -24.52
N ASN A 169 3.12 -13.96 -25.49
CA ASN A 169 2.43 -14.36 -26.73
C ASN A 169 2.01 -15.84 -26.74
N HIS A 170 2.17 -16.56 -25.62
CA HIS A 170 1.66 -17.92 -25.51
C HIS A 170 0.13 -17.90 -25.55
N VAL A 171 -0.48 -18.91 -26.16
CA VAL A 171 -1.93 -18.95 -26.39
C VAL A 171 -2.61 -19.93 -25.44
N TYR A 172 -3.74 -19.49 -24.90
CA TYR A 172 -4.63 -20.28 -24.05
C TYR A 172 -6.06 -20.24 -24.59
N ASP A 173 -6.91 -21.14 -24.11
CA ASP A 173 -8.34 -21.07 -24.40
C ASP A 173 -8.99 -19.92 -23.62
N GLY A 174 -9.30 -18.82 -24.30
CA GLY A 174 -9.92 -17.63 -23.72
C GLY A 174 -11.44 -17.68 -23.66
N THR A 175 -12.08 -18.79 -24.04
CA THR A 175 -13.56 -18.88 -24.00
C THR A 175 -14.10 -18.67 -22.59
N SER A 176 -15.24 -17.99 -22.47
CA SER A 176 -15.91 -17.74 -21.19
C SER A 176 -16.68 -18.98 -20.72
N GLY A 177 -16.88 -19.13 -19.40
CA GLY A 177 -17.64 -20.24 -18.82
C GLY A 177 -16.84 -21.54 -18.69
N ARG A 178 -15.52 -21.43 -18.54
CA ARG A 178 -14.62 -22.58 -18.36
C ARG A 178 -14.61 -23.04 -16.89
N ARG A 179 -14.42 -24.35 -16.68
CA ARG A 179 -14.34 -24.96 -15.34
C ARG A 179 -12.91 -25.29 -14.97
N PHE A 180 -12.55 -24.98 -13.73
CA PHE A 180 -11.26 -25.28 -13.12
C PHE A 180 -11.53 -25.94 -11.76
N GLY A 181 -11.46 -27.27 -11.73
CA GLY A 181 -12.02 -28.05 -10.62
C GLY A 181 -13.53 -27.84 -10.50
N SER A 182 -14.01 -27.50 -9.30
CA SER A 182 -15.43 -27.19 -9.06
C SER A 182 -15.84 -25.77 -9.42
N VAL A 183 -14.88 -24.88 -9.70
CA VAL A 183 -15.11 -23.45 -9.93
C VAL A 183 -15.42 -23.20 -11.41
N LEU A 184 -16.51 -22.47 -11.67
CA LEU A 184 -16.86 -21.96 -13.00
C LEU A 184 -16.38 -20.51 -13.09
N ILE A 185 -15.57 -20.20 -14.11
CA ILE A 185 -15.08 -18.84 -14.36
C ILE A 185 -15.69 -18.30 -15.64
N THR A 186 -16.28 -17.12 -15.55
CA THR A 186 -16.78 -16.34 -16.70
C THR A 186 -15.94 -15.10 -16.87
N ASN A 187 -15.66 -14.74 -18.12
CA ASN A 187 -15.04 -13.46 -18.44
C ASN A 187 -16.03 -12.32 -18.23
N PRO A 188 -15.57 -11.14 -17.78
CA PRO A 188 -16.38 -9.92 -17.79
C PRO A 188 -16.92 -9.62 -19.20
N PRO A 189 -18.01 -8.85 -19.33
CA PRO A 189 -18.46 -8.36 -20.63
C PRO A 189 -17.34 -7.60 -21.36
N GLY A 190 -17.04 -7.99 -22.61
CA GLY A 190 -15.91 -7.43 -23.34
C GLY A 190 -15.55 -8.21 -24.60
N PRO A 191 -14.39 -7.89 -25.22
CA PRO A 191 -13.89 -8.63 -26.37
C PRO A 191 -13.67 -10.12 -26.05
N ASP A 192 -13.97 -10.98 -27.03
CA ASP A 192 -13.68 -12.41 -26.96
C ASP A 192 -12.53 -12.73 -27.92
N CYS A 193 -11.45 -13.30 -27.39
CA CYS A 193 -10.29 -13.76 -28.15
C CYS A 193 -10.37 -15.25 -28.54
N GLY A 194 -11.43 -15.95 -28.13
CA GLY A 194 -11.69 -17.34 -28.46
C GLY A 194 -10.65 -18.32 -27.91
N ARG A 195 -10.56 -19.50 -28.53
CA ARG A 195 -9.69 -20.59 -28.07
C ARG A 195 -8.19 -20.37 -28.26
N LEU A 196 -7.81 -19.35 -29.04
CA LEU A 196 -6.41 -19.03 -29.36
C LEU A 196 -6.12 -17.62 -28.86
N CYS A 197 -6.13 -17.45 -27.54
CA CYS A 197 -5.98 -16.17 -26.90
C CYS A 197 -4.55 -15.96 -26.39
N PRO A 198 -3.76 -15.04 -26.99
CA PRO A 198 -2.46 -14.68 -26.45
C PRO A 198 -2.57 -14.08 -25.05
N VAL A 199 -1.63 -14.36 -24.14
CA VAL A 199 -1.65 -13.79 -22.78
C VAL A 199 -1.67 -12.26 -22.79
N ALA A 200 -0.96 -11.61 -23.72
CA ALA A 200 -0.99 -10.15 -23.86
C ALA A 200 -2.38 -9.63 -24.25
N THR A 201 -3.08 -10.32 -25.15
CA THR A 201 -4.47 -10.01 -25.50
C THR A 201 -5.38 -10.24 -24.29
N ALA A 202 -5.23 -11.37 -23.62
CA ALA A 202 -5.99 -11.69 -22.40
C ALA A 202 -5.80 -10.64 -21.30
N MET A 203 -4.57 -10.14 -21.12
CA MET A 203 -4.25 -9.06 -20.16
C MET A 203 -4.98 -7.77 -20.51
N LYS A 204 -4.97 -7.39 -21.79
CA LYS A 204 -5.61 -6.17 -22.28
C LYS A 204 -7.15 -6.22 -22.17
N ASP A 205 -7.72 -7.36 -22.53
CA ASP A 205 -9.17 -7.54 -22.68
C ASP A 205 -9.83 -8.15 -21.43
N ASP A 206 -9.07 -8.35 -20.35
CA ASP A 206 -9.52 -8.87 -19.05
C ASP A 206 -10.09 -10.30 -19.10
N VAL A 207 -9.44 -11.16 -19.87
CA VAL A 207 -9.90 -12.54 -20.12
C VAL A 207 -9.50 -13.45 -18.96
N TYR A 208 -10.33 -13.44 -17.91
CA TYR A 208 -10.15 -14.16 -16.66
C TYR A 208 -9.88 -15.66 -16.83
N THR A 209 -10.52 -16.32 -17.80
CA THR A 209 -10.33 -17.76 -18.00
C THR A 209 -8.90 -18.12 -18.39
N VAL A 210 -8.16 -17.25 -19.09
CA VAL A 210 -6.73 -17.48 -19.39
C VAL A 210 -5.88 -17.45 -18.13
N PHE A 211 -6.09 -16.48 -17.25
CA PHE A 211 -5.32 -16.37 -16.01
C PHE A 211 -5.68 -17.44 -14.99
N ALA A 212 -6.95 -17.84 -14.95
CA ALA A 212 -7.39 -19.00 -14.18
C ALA A 212 -6.71 -20.29 -14.68
N ASP A 213 -6.58 -20.47 -16.00
CA ASP A 213 -5.87 -21.61 -16.60
C ASP A 213 -4.40 -21.65 -16.20
N ILE A 214 -3.70 -20.53 -16.37
CA ILE A 214 -2.30 -20.37 -15.96
C ILE A 214 -2.13 -20.71 -14.46
N ALA A 215 -2.96 -20.12 -13.60
CA ALA A 215 -2.86 -20.34 -12.17
C ALA A 215 -3.19 -21.78 -11.76
N PHE A 216 -4.20 -22.40 -12.38
CA PHE A 216 -4.69 -23.72 -11.99
C PHE A 216 -3.86 -24.87 -12.59
N ASN A 217 -3.54 -24.81 -13.88
CA ASN A 217 -2.91 -25.91 -14.62
C ASN A 217 -1.39 -25.81 -14.70
N GLU A 218 -0.80 -24.61 -14.56
CA GLU A 218 0.66 -24.44 -14.72
C GLU A 218 1.40 -24.05 -13.44
N LEU A 219 0.83 -23.17 -12.62
CA LEU A 219 1.56 -22.51 -11.53
C LEU A 219 1.21 -23.04 -10.13
N GLY A 220 -0.08 -23.19 -9.85
CA GLY A 220 -0.62 -23.25 -8.50
C GLY A 220 -0.66 -21.88 -7.80
N SER A 221 -1.58 -21.72 -6.84
CA SER A 221 -1.80 -20.45 -6.12
C SER A 221 -0.55 -19.93 -5.39
N GLN A 222 0.30 -20.82 -4.85
CA GLN A 222 1.51 -20.39 -4.13
C GLN A 222 2.51 -19.65 -5.03
N ALA A 223 2.65 -20.06 -6.29
CA ALA A 223 3.55 -19.38 -7.22
C ALA A 223 3.03 -17.96 -7.55
N VAL A 224 1.71 -17.78 -7.63
CA VAL A 224 1.07 -16.46 -7.80
C VAL A 224 1.27 -15.59 -6.55
N VAL A 225 1.11 -16.14 -5.33
CA VAL A 225 1.43 -15.44 -4.07
C VAL A 225 2.89 -14.97 -4.08
N ASN A 226 3.82 -15.87 -4.41
CA ASN A 226 5.25 -15.55 -4.42
C ASN A 226 5.57 -14.45 -5.44
N ALA A 227 4.88 -14.44 -6.58
CA ALA A 227 5.04 -13.41 -7.61
C ALA A 227 4.48 -12.04 -7.16
N ALA A 228 3.33 -12.01 -6.48
CA ALA A 228 2.75 -10.80 -5.91
C ALA A 228 3.67 -10.21 -4.81
N VAL A 229 4.12 -11.05 -3.86
CA VAL A 229 5.02 -10.63 -2.77
C VAL A 229 6.40 -10.22 -3.29
N ALA A 230 6.91 -10.92 -4.30
CA ALA A 230 8.12 -10.51 -5.02
C ALA A 230 7.97 -9.08 -5.56
N SER A 231 6.82 -8.79 -6.20
CA SER A 231 6.51 -7.48 -6.78
C SER A 231 6.30 -6.37 -5.74
N GLY A 232 6.01 -6.69 -4.48
CA GLY A 232 5.87 -5.69 -3.41
C GLY A 232 4.57 -5.76 -2.61
N MET A 233 3.67 -6.69 -2.95
CA MET A 233 2.51 -6.97 -2.12
C MET A 233 2.94 -7.49 -0.73
N PRO A 234 2.17 -7.19 0.34
CA PRO A 234 2.43 -7.76 1.66
C PRO A 234 2.20 -9.28 1.64
N ASP A 235 2.89 -10.03 2.50
CA ASP A 235 2.70 -11.48 2.67
C ASP A 235 1.57 -11.83 3.66
N ARG A 236 0.97 -10.79 4.26
CA ARG A 236 -0.19 -10.85 5.15
C ARG A 236 -1.27 -9.89 4.69
N ILE A 237 -2.51 -10.35 4.74
CA ILE A 237 -3.68 -9.63 4.22
C ILE A 237 -4.82 -9.61 5.22
N GLY A 238 -5.76 -8.68 5.01
CA GLY A 238 -6.90 -8.48 5.89
C GLY A 238 -6.53 -7.91 7.26
N ASP A 239 -7.55 -7.49 8.00
CA ASP A 239 -7.35 -6.84 9.31
C ASP A 239 -6.79 -7.81 10.37
N ALA A 240 -7.08 -9.11 10.22
CA ALA A 240 -6.53 -10.17 11.07
C ALA A 240 -5.07 -10.53 10.74
N GLY A 241 -4.51 -10.00 9.64
CA GLY A 241 -3.13 -10.27 9.24
C GLY A 241 -2.91 -11.73 8.83
N GLU A 242 -3.89 -12.32 8.15
CA GLU A 242 -3.82 -13.70 7.66
C GLU A 242 -2.67 -13.84 6.67
N ARG A 243 -1.87 -14.90 6.83
CA ARG A 243 -0.79 -15.17 5.88
C ARG A 243 -1.41 -15.54 4.53
N LEU A 244 -0.87 -14.96 3.46
CA LEU A 244 -1.13 -15.46 2.11
C LEU A 244 -0.52 -16.85 1.98
N ASP A 245 -1.29 -17.87 2.34
CA ASP A 245 -0.96 -19.26 2.06
C ASP A 245 -1.51 -19.64 0.68
N GLY A 246 -0.71 -20.35 -0.10
CA GLY A 246 -1.07 -20.80 -1.43
C GLY A 246 -2.08 -21.96 -1.43
N GLN A 247 -2.94 -22.04 -0.41
CA GLN A 247 -4.11 -22.92 -0.46
C GLN A 247 -4.88 -22.59 -1.74
N LEU A 248 -5.28 -23.63 -2.48
CA LEU A 248 -5.85 -23.50 -3.80
C LEU A 248 -7.24 -22.86 -3.73
N GLU A 249 -7.26 -21.54 -3.67
CA GLU A 249 -8.42 -20.72 -3.92
C GLU A 249 -8.14 -19.92 -5.20
N LEU A 250 -8.85 -20.29 -6.27
CA LEU A 250 -8.65 -19.73 -7.60
C LEU A 250 -8.95 -18.22 -7.68
N GLY A 251 -9.60 -17.66 -6.65
CA GLY A 251 -9.82 -16.22 -6.50
C GLY A 251 -8.53 -15.40 -6.64
N ILE A 252 -7.38 -15.93 -6.24
CA ILE A 252 -6.09 -15.24 -6.41
C ILE A 252 -5.77 -14.93 -7.87
N ALA A 253 -6.17 -15.80 -8.80
CA ALA A 253 -5.89 -15.62 -10.22
C ALA A 253 -6.61 -14.41 -10.79
N LEU A 254 -7.67 -13.95 -10.12
CA LEU A 254 -8.61 -12.93 -10.59
C LEU A 254 -8.70 -11.72 -9.65
N GLY A 255 -7.85 -11.64 -8.62
CA GLY A 255 -7.90 -10.57 -7.61
C GLY A 255 -9.19 -10.58 -6.78
N GLY A 256 -9.76 -11.77 -6.52
CA GLY A 256 -11.02 -11.97 -5.80
C GLY A 256 -10.90 -12.99 -4.65
N GLY A 257 -12.03 -13.28 -4.01
CA GLY A 257 -12.07 -14.19 -2.87
C GLY A 257 -11.38 -13.61 -1.64
N LYS A 258 -10.63 -14.41 -0.88
CA LYS A 258 -9.88 -13.93 0.28
C LYS A 258 -8.72 -12.99 -0.10
N TYR A 259 -8.31 -12.96 -1.37
CA TYR A 259 -7.16 -12.16 -1.83
C TYR A 259 -7.55 -10.70 -2.05
N VAL A 260 -7.17 -9.89 -1.07
CA VAL A 260 -7.45 -8.45 -0.99
C VAL A 260 -6.14 -7.66 -0.95
N ALA A 261 -6.20 -6.40 -1.39
CA ALA A 261 -5.07 -5.48 -1.41
C ALA A 261 -5.52 -4.08 -0.97
N ARG A 262 -4.57 -3.28 -0.49
CA ARG A 262 -4.78 -1.85 -0.24
C ARG A 262 -4.28 -1.04 -1.44
N PRO A 263 -4.84 0.16 -1.71
CA PRO A 263 -4.26 1.07 -2.69
C PRO A 263 -2.76 1.33 -2.52
N LEU A 264 -2.28 1.43 -1.28
CA LEU A 264 -0.86 1.52 -0.97
C LEU A 264 -0.05 0.34 -1.52
N ASP A 265 -0.54 -0.89 -1.31
CA ASP A 265 0.16 -2.10 -1.74
C ASP A 265 0.19 -2.20 -3.27
N MET A 266 -0.93 -1.89 -3.93
CA MET A 266 -1.03 -1.94 -5.38
C MET A 266 -0.13 -0.90 -6.07
N ALA A 267 -0.11 0.33 -5.56
CA ALA A 267 0.77 1.38 -6.09
C ALA A 267 2.24 1.01 -5.93
N GLY A 268 2.64 0.50 -4.76
CA GLY A 268 4.00 0.03 -4.52
C GLY A 268 4.39 -1.18 -5.35
N ALA A 269 3.48 -2.15 -5.52
CA ALA A 269 3.76 -3.34 -6.30
C ALA A 269 3.95 -3.01 -7.80
N TYR A 270 3.15 -2.09 -8.34
CA TYR A 270 3.31 -1.62 -9.72
C TYR A 270 4.55 -0.71 -9.90
N ALA A 271 5.01 -0.06 -8.83
CA ALA A 271 6.25 0.71 -8.84
C ALA A 271 7.46 -0.19 -9.13
N THR A 272 7.45 -1.45 -8.68
CA THR A 272 8.49 -2.43 -9.04
C THR A 272 8.53 -2.71 -10.55
N PHE A 273 7.39 -2.75 -11.24
CA PHE A 273 7.37 -2.88 -12.71
C PHE A 273 7.93 -1.63 -13.37
N ALA A 274 7.51 -0.45 -12.91
CA ALA A 274 7.98 0.84 -13.39
C ALA A 274 9.51 1.01 -13.23
N ALA A 275 10.07 0.47 -12.15
CA ALA A 275 11.49 0.47 -11.83
C ALA A 275 12.28 -0.68 -12.48
N GLY A 276 11.74 -1.34 -13.51
CA GLY A 276 12.45 -2.40 -14.23
C GLY A 276 12.73 -3.64 -13.37
N GLY A 277 11.86 -3.94 -12.40
CA GLY A 277 11.98 -5.09 -11.50
C GLY A 277 12.83 -4.82 -10.27
N VAL A 278 13.33 -3.60 -10.09
CA VAL A 278 13.98 -3.19 -8.84
C VAL A 278 12.88 -2.83 -7.84
N LYS A 279 12.79 -3.59 -6.74
CA LYS A 279 11.80 -3.33 -5.70
C LYS A 279 12.34 -2.34 -4.68
N HIS A 280 11.54 -1.31 -4.46
CA HIS A 280 11.59 -0.44 -3.29
C HIS A 280 10.34 -0.69 -2.43
N ILE A 281 10.49 -0.74 -1.10
CA ILE A 281 9.34 -0.87 -0.21
C ILE A 281 8.65 0.50 -0.13
N PRO A 282 7.35 0.60 -0.45
CA PRO A 282 6.62 1.85 -0.31
C PRO A 282 6.60 2.33 1.14
N HIS A 283 7.00 3.58 1.37
CA HIS A 283 7.12 4.17 2.70
C HIS A 283 6.72 5.65 2.72
N LEU A 284 6.19 6.10 3.86
CA LEU A 284 5.76 7.48 4.12
C LEU A 284 6.78 8.24 4.97
N VAL A 285 7.64 7.56 5.73
CA VAL A 285 8.63 8.19 6.60
C VAL A 285 9.94 8.35 5.85
N ALA A 286 10.37 9.59 5.63
CA ALA A 286 11.68 9.88 5.06
C ALA A 286 12.75 9.86 6.14
N LYS A 287 12.47 10.52 7.27
CA LYS A 287 13.47 10.75 8.31
C LYS A 287 12.85 10.89 9.69
N VAL A 288 13.58 10.45 10.71
CA VAL A 288 13.22 10.70 12.12
C VAL A 288 14.42 11.32 12.83
N ARG A 289 14.18 12.44 13.52
CA ARG A 289 15.21 13.21 14.22
C ARG A 289 14.88 13.34 15.70
N ASN A 290 15.86 13.06 16.55
CA ASN A 290 15.77 13.33 17.97
C ASN A 290 16.14 14.81 18.22
N PRO A 291 15.22 15.66 18.71
CA PRO A 291 15.48 17.08 18.92
C PRO A 291 16.46 17.37 20.06
N GLU A 292 16.66 16.43 21.00
CA GLU A 292 17.49 16.68 22.20
C GLU A 292 18.98 16.70 21.89
N ASN A 293 19.40 15.90 20.91
CA ASN A 293 20.81 15.76 20.50
C ASN A 293 21.02 15.99 19.00
N ASN A 294 19.96 16.39 18.28
CA ASN A 294 19.94 16.61 16.83
C ASN A 294 20.44 15.41 16.00
N THR A 295 20.25 14.18 16.52
CA THR A 295 20.64 12.96 15.81
C THR A 295 19.51 12.45 14.92
N THR A 296 19.89 11.86 13.78
CA THR A 296 18.96 11.14 12.92
C THR A 296 18.90 9.68 13.40
N VAL A 297 17.71 9.22 13.80
CA VAL A 297 17.50 7.84 14.27
C VAL A 297 16.99 6.93 13.16
N TYR A 298 16.44 7.49 12.09
CA TYR A 298 16.03 6.78 10.88
C TYR A 298 16.20 7.70 9.66
N ASP A 299 16.66 7.14 8.55
CA ASP A 299 16.82 7.80 7.25
C ASP A 299 16.56 6.78 6.14
N ASP A 300 15.56 7.01 5.32
CA ASP A 300 15.09 6.09 4.29
C ASP A 300 16.19 5.70 3.28
N ALA A 301 17.00 6.68 2.86
CA ALA A 301 18.08 6.50 1.90
C ALA A 301 19.17 5.54 2.41
N ALA A 302 19.33 5.44 3.73
CA ALA A 302 20.27 4.53 4.36
C ALA A 302 19.64 3.19 4.77
N SER A 303 18.31 3.14 4.97
CA SER A 303 17.66 2.05 5.72
C SER A 303 16.86 1.07 4.85
N ALA A 304 16.56 1.42 3.60
CA ALA A 304 15.74 0.60 2.70
C ALA A 304 16.42 0.39 1.32
N PRO A 305 17.52 -0.39 1.24
CA PRO A 305 18.21 -0.59 -0.03
C PRO A 305 17.29 -1.30 -1.05
N PRO A 306 17.30 -0.88 -2.32
CA PRO A 306 16.59 -1.59 -3.37
C PRO A 306 17.13 -3.00 -3.56
N ARG A 307 16.27 -3.90 -4.03
CA ARG A 307 16.65 -5.27 -4.39
C ARG A 307 15.94 -5.74 -5.66
N PRO A 308 16.55 -6.60 -6.46
CA PRO A 308 15.84 -7.22 -7.57
C PRO A 308 14.65 -8.05 -7.03
N ALA A 309 13.51 -7.95 -7.70
CA ALA A 309 12.27 -8.57 -7.28
C ALA A 309 12.13 -10.02 -7.77
N TYR A 310 12.59 -10.30 -8.99
CA TYR A 310 12.21 -11.51 -9.73
C TYR A 310 13.36 -12.50 -9.90
N ASP A 311 14.57 -12.01 -10.12
CA ASP A 311 15.78 -12.81 -10.35
C ASP A 311 17.02 -12.06 -9.84
N THR A 312 18.06 -12.76 -9.39
CA THR A 312 19.32 -12.13 -8.99
C THR A 312 20.18 -11.72 -10.19
N ASP A 313 19.91 -12.26 -11.38
CA ASP A 313 20.47 -11.76 -12.63
C ASP A 313 19.69 -10.52 -13.10
N ASP A 314 20.38 -9.38 -13.17
CA ASP A 314 19.77 -8.09 -13.51
C ASP A 314 19.04 -8.10 -14.86
N LYS A 315 19.57 -8.83 -15.87
CA LYS A 315 18.95 -8.89 -17.20
C LYS A 315 17.67 -9.71 -17.17
N LYS A 316 17.65 -10.85 -16.46
CA LYS A 316 16.44 -11.66 -16.28
C LYS A 316 15.38 -10.94 -15.46
N ASN A 317 15.81 -10.25 -14.40
CA ASN A 317 14.94 -9.42 -13.57
C ASN A 317 14.27 -8.31 -14.38
N PHE A 318 15.09 -7.54 -15.11
CA PHE A 318 14.62 -6.49 -16.00
C PHE A 318 13.69 -7.02 -17.09
N ARG A 319 14.06 -8.12 -17.77
CA ARG A 319 13.23 -8.75 -18.80
C ARG A 319 11.87 -9.17 -18.28
N THR A 320 11.79 -9.71 -17.07
CA THR A 320 10.51 -10.10 -16.44
C THR A 320 9.62 -8.87 -16.24
N ALA A 321 10.14 -7.83 -15.59
CA ALA A 321 9.41 -6.60 -15.35
C ALA A 321 8.97 -5.93 -16.65
N ARG A 322 9.90 -5.80 -17.61
CA ARG A 322 9.64 -5.16 -18.90
C ARG A 322 8.61 -5.92 -19.71
N THR A 323 8.64 -7.25 -19.72
CA THR A 323 7.62 -8.08 -20.41
C THR A 323 6.23 -7.82 -19.83
N VAL A 324 6.10 -7.70 -18.51
CA VAL A 324 4.84 -7.30 -17.88
C VAL A 324 4.41 -5.91 -18.36
N THR A 325 5.32 -4.93 -18.36
CA THR A 325 5.01 -3.58 -18.85
C THR A 325 4.53 -3.56 -20.29
N GLU A 326 5.12 -4.34 -21.20
CA GLU A 326 4.66 -4.43 -22.59
C GLU A 326 3.21 -4.93 -22.69
N THR A 327 2.80 -5.88 -21.84
CA THR A 327 1.40 -6.36 -21.82
C THR A 327 0.41 -5.36 -21.22
N LEU A 328 0.91 -4.32 -20.54
CA LEU A 328 0.12 -3.27 -19.90
C LEU A 328 0.10 -1.97 -20.72
N LEU A 329 0.75 -1.96 -21.88
CA LEU A 329 0.80 -0.80 -22.78
C LEU A 329 -0.18 -0.96 -23.96
N PRO A 330 -0.87 0.12 -24.36
CA PRO A 330 -1.12 1.35 -23.60
C PRO A 330 -2.22 1.14 -22.54
N ALA A 331 -2.13 1.86 -21.41
CA ALA A 331 -3.14 1.83 -20.36
C ALA A 331 -4.46 2.55 -20.76
N GLY A 332 -4.38 3.43 -21.75
CA GLY A 332 -5.42 4.38 -22.15
C GLY A 332 -4.85 5.40 -23.14
N PRO A 333 -5.40 6.63 -23.19
CA PRO A 333 -4.74 7.75 -23.86
C PRO A 333 -3.30 7.94 -23.36
N PRO A 334 -2.37 8.46 -24.18
CA PRO A 334 -1.06 8.86 -23.70
C PRO A 334 -1.18 9.83 -22.53
N CYS A 335 -0.34 9.65 -21.54
CA CYS A 335 -0.23 10.62 -20.45
C CYS A 335 0.41 11.92 -20.97
N ALA A 336 0.41 12.99 -20.17
CA ALA A 336 0.85 14.33 -20.56
C ALA A 336 2.17 14.33 -21.37
N GLY A 337 2.37 15.30 -22.26
CA GLY A 337 3.57 15.28 -23.13
C GLY A 337 3.66 14.08 -24.08
N ASN A 338 2.53 13.44 -24.39
CA ASN A 338 2.41 12.28 -25.28
C ASN A 338 3.27 11.07 -24.85
N ARG A 339 3.43 10.89 -23.53
CA ARG A 339 4.26 9.82 -22.96
C ARG A 339 3.46 8.51 -22.84
N PRO A 340 4.05 7.36 -23.15
CA PRO A 340 3.40 6.08 -22.91
C PRO A 340 3.22 5.87 -21.42
N CYS A 341 2.04 5.40 -21.02
CA CYS A 341 1.79 4.95 -19.66
C CYS A 341 1.15 3.55 -19.68
N ALA A 342 1.63 2.72 -18.77
CA ALA A 342 1.23 1.32 -18.62
C ALA A 342 0.26 1.20 -17.46
N GLY A 343 -0.69 0.26 -17.52
CA GLY A 343 -1.64 0.10 -16.43
C GLY A 343 -2.70 -0.95 -16.69
N LYS A 344 -3.43 -1.28 -15.64
CA LYS A 344 -4.45 -2.31 -15.65
C LYS A 344 -5.68 -1.83 -14.87
N PRO A 345 -6.87 -1.78 -15.50
CA PRO A 345 -8.10 -1.62 -14.76
C PRO A 345 -8.45 -2.91 -14.00
N GLY A 346 -9.17 -2.75 -12.91
CA GLY A 346 -9.74 -3.85 -12.12
C GLY A 346 -11.22 -3.63 -11.86
N THR A 347 -12.00 -4.69 -11.89
CA THR A 347 -13.42 -4.67 -11.52
C THR A 347 -13.73 -5.95 -10.76
N HIS A 348 -14.21 -5.80 -9.53
CA HIS A 348 -14.67 -6.89 -8.70
C HIS A 348 -16.19 -6.81 -8.54
N THR A 349 -16.86 -7.87 -8.97
CA THR A 349 -18.32 -8.00 -8.93
C THR A 349 -18.81 -8.29 -7.52
N CYS A 350 -19.93 -7.70 -7.11
CA CYS A 350 -20.55 -8.05 -5.83
C CYS A 350 -21.09 -9.48 -5.86
N ALA A 351 -20.73 -10.31 -4.89
CA ALA A 351 -21.30 -11.66 -4.73
C ALA A 351 -22.84 -11.68 -4.67
N LYS A 352 -23.47 -10.63 -4.12
CA LYS A 352 -24.94 -10.50 -4.07
C LYS A 352 -25.56 -10.27 -5.46
N THR A 353 -24.85 -9.59 -6.35
CA THR A 353 -25.36 -9.18 -7.68
C THR A 353 -25.12 -10.24 -8.75
N GLU A 354 -24.15 -11.14 -8.53
CA GLU A 354 -23.95 -12.33 -9.36
C GLU A 354 -25.19 -13.23 -9.31
N LYS A 355 -25.79 -13.41 -8.13
CA LYS A 355 -26.99 -14.22 -7.94
C LYS A 355 -28.24 -13.62 -8.60
N THR A 356 -28.28 -12.30 -8.74
CA THR A 356 -29.40 -11.58 -9.38
C THR A 356 -29.14 -11.30 -10.86
N GLY A 357 -27.98 -11.69 -11.39
CA GLY A 357 -27.60 -11.54 -12.79
C GLY A 357 -27.30 -10.11 -13.26
N THR A 358 -27.26 -9.12 -12.36
CA THR A 358 -26.93 -7.73 -12.73
C THR A 358 -25.42 -7.52 -12.85
N GLY A 359 -24.62 -8.27 -12.08
CA GLY A 359 -23.16 -8.25 -12.17
C GLY A 359 -22.54 -6.90 -11.85
N ASP A 360 -23.15 -6.11 -10.96
CA ASP A 360 -22.64 -4.80 -10.57
C ASP A 360 -21.32 -4.94 -9.78
N ALA A 361 -20.40 -3.99 -9.96
CA ALA A 361 -19.15 -3.95 -9.21
C ALA A 361 -19.37 -3.50 -7.75
N CYS A 362 -18.57 -3.97 -6.80
CA CYS A 362 -18.39 -3.36 -5.46
C CYS A 362 -17.03 -2.67 -5.28
N ALA A 363 -16.07 -2.98 -6.15
CA ALA A 363 -14.78 -2.32 -6.18
C ALA A 363 -14.30 -2.17 -7.62
N THR A 364 -13.85 -0.97 -7.97
CA THR A 364 -13.23 -0.67 -9.25
C THR A 364 -11.88 -0.01 -9.04
N TRP A 365 -10.95 -0.32 -9.92
CA TRP A 365 -9.56 0.09 -9.81
C TRP A 365 -9.01 0.57 -11.13
N MET A 366 -8.05 1.48 -11.05
CA MET A 366 -7.03 1.66 -12.07
C MET A 366 -5.69 1.73 -11.37
N VAL A 367 -4.76 0.86 -11.77
CA VAL A 367 -3.38 0.90 -11.29
C VAL A 367 -2.47 1.00 -12.50
N GLY A 368 -1.62 2.02 -12.52
CA GLY A 368 -0.79 2.29 -13.68
C GLY A 368 0.37 3.20 -13.36
N TYR A 369 1.31 3.27 -14.28
CA TYR A 369 2.61 3.89 -14.07
C TYR A 369 3.26 4.42 -15.34
N THR A 370 4.22 5.30 -15.10
CA THR A 370 5.34 5.64 -15.97
C THR A 370 6.65 5.33 -15.22
N PRO A 371 7.84 5.45 -15.83
CA PRO A 371 9.10 5.33 -15.07
C PRO A 371 9.23 6.34 -13.90
N GLN A 372 8.40 7.39 -13.89
CA GLN A 372 8.48 8.50 -12.94
C GLN A 372 7.48 8.39 -11.78
N ILE A 373 6.39 7.64 -11.93
CA ILE A 373 5.33 7.53 -10.92
C ILE A 373 4.51 6.26 -11.13
N SER A 374 4.15 5.58 -10.04
CA SER A 374 3.15 4.52 -10.01
C SER A 374 1.97 4.96 -9.14
N THR A 375 0.75 4.82 -9.65
CA THR A 375 -0.47 5.31 -8.98
C THR A 375 -1.55 4.25 -9.00
N ALA A 376 -2.15 4.00 -7.83
CA ALA A 376 -3.36 3.21 -7.68
C ALA A 376 -4.54 4.13 -7.32
N VAL A 377 -5.63 4.01 -8.07
CA VAL A 377 -6.92 4.65 -7.76
C VAL A 377 -7.96 3.57 -7.54
N TRP A 378 -8.71 3.69 -6.45
CA TRP A 378 -9.84 2.85 -6.10
C TRP A 378 -11.12 3.68 -6.03
N VAL A 379 -12.21 3.11 -6.52
CA VAL A 379 -13.57 3.60 -6.30
C VAL A 379 -14.43 2.43 -5.82
N GLY A 380 -15.10 2.60 -4.69
CA GLY A 380 -15.96 1.59 -4.09
C GLY A 380 -16.94 2.16 -3.07
N SER A 381 -17.34 1.36 -2.10
CA SER A 381 -18.19 1.82 -0.99
C SER A 381 -17.68 1.26 0.35
N ALA A 382 -18.12 1.85 1.45
CA ALA A 382 -17.73 1.40 2.79
C ALA A 382 -18.31 0.02 3.15
N ASP A 383 -19.43 -0.37 2.53
CA ASP A 383 -20.21 -1.56 2.84
C ASP A 383 -20.20 -2.62 1.72
N SER A 384 -19.35 -2.43 0.69
CA SER A 384 -19.30 -3.27 -0.52
C SER A 384 -20.65 -3.38 -1.27
N SER A 385 -21.45 -2.31 -1.23
CA SER A 385 -22.66 -2.16 -2.04
C SER A 385 -22.35 -2.00 -3.52
N ALA A 386 -23.35 -2.29 -4.37
CA ALA A 386 -23.25 -2.13 -5.80
C ALA A 386 -22.93 -0.68 -6.18
N LEU A 387 -21.96 -0.50 -7.07
CA LEU A 387 -21.48 0.79 -7.52
C LEU A 387 -22.17 1.20 -8.81
N LYS A 388 -22.85 2.34 -8.77
CA LYS A 388 -23.49 2.96 -9.93
C LYS A 388 -23.11 4.42 -10.02
N ASP A 389 -23.07 4.97 -11.23
CA ASP A 389 -22.96 6.41 -11.44
C ASP A 389 -24.30 7.11 -11.17
N SER A 390 -24.31 8.44 -11.25
CA SER A 390 -25.51 9.27 -11.09
C SER A 390 -26.62 9.01 -12.12
N ALA A 391 -26.30 8.38 -13.26
CA ALA A 391 -27.26 7.96 -14.27
C ALA A 391 -27.77 6.52 -14.05
N GLY A 392 -27.28 5.83 -13.01
CA GLY A 392 -27.67 4.46 -12.68
C GLY A 392 -26.92 3.38 -13.46
N ASN A 393 -25.87 3.74 -14.21
CA ASN A 393 -25.04 2.76 -14.92
C ASN A 393 -24.06 2.08 -13.96
N PRO A 394 -23.80 0.77 -14.09
CA PRO A 394 -22.78 0.08 -13.31
C PRO A 394 -21.39 0.66 -13.54
N LEU A 395 -20.60 0.81 -12.46
CA LEU A 395 -19.21 1.25 -12.60
C LEU A 395 -18.28 0.12 -13.06
N THR A 396 -17.23 0.50 -13.78
CA THR A 396 -16.13 -0.38 -14.21
C THR A 396 -14.79 0.28 -13.92
N GLY A 397 -13.69 -0.49 -13.94
CA GLY A 397 -12.33 0.02 -13.70
C GLY A 397 -11.91 1.12 -14.67
N LYS A 398 -12.28 1.02 -15.96
CA LYS A 398 -12.02 2.06 -16.97
C LYS A 398 -12.93 3.30 -16.81
N GLY A 399 -13.95 3.22 -15.96
CA GLY A 399 -14.88 4.30 -15.66
C GLY A 399 -14.27 5.36 -14.74
N MET A 400 -14.87 5.56 -13.56
CA MET A 400 -14.44 6.61 -12.63
C MET A 400 -12.99 6.46 -12.17
N ALA A 401 -12.56 5.25 -11.79
CA ALA A 401 -11.19 5.00 -11.34
C ALA A 401 -10.15 5.31 -12.43
N GLY A 402 -10.39 4.82 -13.66
CA GLY A 402 -9.54 5.09 -14.82
C GLY A 402 -9.44 6.57 -15.18
N LYS A 403 -10.56 7.30 -15.16
CA LYS A 403 -10.58 8.75 -15.43
C LYS A 403 -9.81 9.54 -14.37
N ALA A 404 -10.07 9.27 -13.09
CA ALA A 404 -9.37 9.94 -11.99
C ALA A 404 -7.86 9.66 -12.03
N TRP A 405 -7.46 8.41 -12.33
CA TRP A 405 -6.06 8.04 -12.55
C TRP A 405 -5.44 8.83 -13.71
N GLN A 406 -6.09 8.92 -14.87
CA GLN A 406 -5.57 9.66 -16.02
C GLN A 406 -5.35 11.14 -15.69
N VAL A 407 -6.35 11.78 -15.07
CA VAL A 407 -6.26 13.20 -14.66
C VAL A 407 -5.11 13.41 -13.67
N PHE A 408 -4.95 12.52 -12.69
CA PHE A 408 -3.84 12.62 -11.73
C PHE A 408 -2.48 12.45 -12.41
N MET A 409 -2.33 11.44 -13.28
CA MET A 409 -1.10 11.20 -14.03
C MET A 409 -0.74 12.41 -14.90
N ASP A 410 -1.73 13.00 -15.57
CA ASP A 410 -1.51 14.18 -16.42
C ASP A 410 -1.13 15.42 -15.60
N ASP A 411 -1.80 15.67 -14.48
CA ASP A 411 -1.49 16.80 -13.59
C ASP A 411 -0.13 16.66 -12.91
N TYR A 412 0.24 15.44 -12.48
CA TYR A 412 1.55 15.16 -11.89
C TYR A 412 2.68 15.30 -12.92
N LEU A 413 2.48 14.80 -14.14
CA LEU A 413 3.56 14.69 -15.14
C LEU A 413 3.66 15.91 -16.08
N THR A 414 2.70 16.85 -16.03
CA THR A 414 2.77 18.09 -16.81
C THR A 414 4.01 18.91 -16.41
N GLY A 415 4.76 19.37 -17.42
CA GLY A 415 6.00 20.13 -17.21
C GLY A 415 7.22 19.31 -16.80
N LYS A 416 7.06 18.02 -16.43
CA LYS A 416 8.20 17.13 -16.15
C LYS A 416 8.82 16.62 -17.46
N PRO A 417 10.15 16.36 -17.49
CA PRO A 417 10.79 15.69 -18.62
C PRO A 417 10.10 14.37 -18.95
N VAL A 418 9.98 14.04 -20.24
CA VAL A 418 9.40 12.77 -20.67
C VAL A 418 10.42 11.66 -20.51
N GLU A 419 10.14 10.72 -19.61
CA GLU A 419 10.90 9.47 -19.50
C GLU A 419 10.18 8.36 -20.29
N GLN A 420 10.91 7.72 -21.20
CA GLN A 420 10.41 6.56 -21.93
C GLN A 420 10.68 5.29 -21.12
N PHE A 421 9.84 4.28 -21.30
CA PHE A 421 10.19 2.96 -20.82
C PHE A 421 11.45 2.45 -21.54
N PRO A 422 12.43 1.86 -20.84
CA PRO A 422 13.60 1.30 -21.49
C PRO A 422 13.18 0.17 -22.46
N PRO A 423 13.85 0.03 -23.62
CA PRO A 423 13.51 -1.00 -24.59
C PRO A 423 13.77 -2.41 -24.02
N LEU A 424 13.01 -3.39 -24.50
CA LEU A 424 13.25 -4.81 -24.25
C LEU A 424 14.44 -5.28 -25.10
N SER A 425 15.68 -4.90 -24.76
CA SER A 425 16.91 -5.33 -25.46
C SER A 425 17.63 -6.45 -24.75
#